data_AF-A0A1V3XRR6-F1
#
_entry.id   AF-A0A1V3XRR6-F1
#
_cell.length_a   1.000
_cell.length_b   1.000
_cell.length_c   1.000
_cell.angle_alpha   90.00
_cell.angle_beta   90.00
_cell.angle_gamma   90.00
#
_symmetry.space_group_name_H-M   'P 1'
#
loop_
_entity.id
_entity.type
_entity.pdbx_description
1 polymer ?
#
loop_
_entity_poly.entity_id
_entity_poly.type
_entity_poly.pdbx_seq_one_letter_code
_entity_poly.pdbx_strand_id
1 'polypeptide(L)'
;MDFSLPEHLPGLLAEMDEFIESDIKPLERQHIQYFDHRREHARTDWDNGGVPRREWEDLLAEMRRRADQAGWLRYGLPSRFGGRDGTNVDMAVIREHLAHKGLGLHNDLQNESSIVGNFPQVIMMDRFGTEAQKKEWTEALITGERSMAFGLTEPSHGSDATWLETRAERDGNSWVINGAKRFNTGVHRATHDLVFARTSGEPGQARGITAFSSPPILPASPCRTTGGRSTCRPTTARWHLRTSEYPVTPSSARSIVVWRWARLSCTRTGFARRPAAWAPPSTASTGPSTTPTNVGYSVSHCR
;
A
#
# COMPACT_ATOMS: atom_id res chain seq x y z
N MET A 1 1.94 39.04 -9.01
CA MET A 1 1.69 37.77 -8.30
C MET A 1 2.42 37.86 -6.98
N ASP A 2 1.80 37.37 -5.91
CA ASP A 2 2.50 37.19 -4.64
C ASP A 2 3.09 35.77 -4.61
N PHE A 3 4.25 35.63 -3.97
CA PHE A 3 5.00 34.39 -3.78
C PHE A 3 5.52 34.26 -2.34
N SER A 4 5.07 35.14 -1.43
CA SER A 4 5.31 35.00 0.01
C SER A 4 4.58 33.79 0.58
N LEU A 5 5.07 33.28 1.71
CA LEU A 5 4.38 32.24 2.46
C LEU A 5 3.22 32.86 3.26
N PRO A 6 2.05 32.19 3.36
CA PRO A 6 0.99 32.55 4.30
C PRO A 6 1.54 32.87 5.70
N GLU A 7 1.09 33.98 6.29
CA GLU A 7 1.66 34.60 7.51
C GLU A 7 1.74 33.65 8.72
N HIS A 8 0.87 32.64 8.77
CA HIS A 8 0.81 31.67 9.86
C HIS A 8 1.92 30.59 9.80
N LEU A 9 2.49 30.32 8.62
CA LEU A 9 3.41 29.20 8.43
C LEU A 9 4.74 29.34 9.18
N PRO A 10 5.42 30.51 9.22
CA PRO A 10 6.67 30.65 9.98
C PRO A 10 6.51 30.32 11.47
N GLY A 11 5.39 30.70 12.08
CA GLY A 11 5.07 30.33 13.47
C GLY A 11 4.76 28.83 13.62
N LEU A 12 3.92 28.29 12.74
CA LEU A 12 3.55 26.86 12.73
C LEU A 12 4.78 25.94 12.59
N LEU A 13 5.76 26.31 11.76
CA LEU A 13 7.00 25.54 11.60
C LEU A 13 7.91 25.63 12.84
N ALA A 14 7.89 26.75 13.57
CA ALA A 14 8.62 26.88 14.83
C ALA A 14 7.98 26.01 15.94
N GLU A 15 6.66 26.07 16.12
CA GLU A 15 5.92 25.17 17.03
C GLU A 15 6.18 23.68 16.72
N MET A 16 6.24 23.33 15.43
CA MET A 16 6.52 21.97 14.97
C MET A 16 7.97 21.55 15.24
N ASP A 17 8.92 22.47 15.12
CA ASP A 17 10.34 22.23 15.44
C ASP A 17 10.57 22.05 16.95
N GLU A 18 9.88 22.83 17.79
CA GLU A 18 9.89 22.65 19.24
C GLU A 18 9.37 21.25 19.63
N PHE A 19 8.23 20.83 19.07
CA PHE A 19 7.69 19.47 19.26
C PHE A 19 8.65 18.37 18.76
N ILE A 20 9.35 18.59 17.65
CA ILE A 20 10.35 17.64 17.16
C ILE A 20 11.48 17.46 18.18
N GLU A 21 12.03 18.53 18.74
CA GLU A 21 13.12 18.42 19.72
C GLU A 21 12.66 17.94 21.11
N SER A 22 11.42 18.24 21.54
CA SER A 22 10.87 17.82 22.83
C SER A 22 10.43 16.36 22.88
N ASP A 23 9.74 15.86 21.85
CA ASP A 23 9.00 14.60 21.91
C ASP A 23 9.52 13.52 20.95
N ILE A 24 10.08 13.93 19.81
CA ILE A 24 10.43 13.03 18.71
C ILE A 24 11.94 12.73 18.71
N LYS A 25 12.79 13.73 18.89
CA LYS A 25 14.24 13.55 18.94
C LYS A 25 14.76 12.78 20.17
N PRO A 26 14.18 12.83 21.38
CA PRO A 26 14.59 11.93 22.44
C PRO A 26 14.33 10.45 22.08
N LEU A 27 13.22 10.18 21.40
CA LEU A 27 12.85 8.85 20.91
C LEU A 27 13.76 8.42 19.74
N GLU A 28 14.08 9.31 18.80
CA GLU A 28 15.06 9.07 17.74
C GLU A 28 16.45 8.73 18.31
N ARG A 29 16.91 9.47 19.33
CA ARG A 29 18.20 9.25 20.01
C ARG A 29 18.25 7.90 20.73
N GLN A 30 17.13 7.40 21.26
CA GLN A 30 17.02 6.06 21.86
C GLN A 30 17.08 4.92 20.83
N HIS A 31 16.86 5.21 19.54
CA HIS A 31 16.82 4.22 18.46
C HIS A 31 17.71 4.60 17.27
N ILE A 32 18.87 5.22 17.55
CA ILE A 32 19.77 5.83 16.57
C ILE A 32 20.24 4.87 15.45
N GLN A 33 20.24 3.56 15.70
CA GLN A 33 20.54 2.51 14.72
C GLN A 33 19.62 2.52 13.48
N TYR A 34 18.44 3.15 13.55
CA TYR A 34 17.54 3.29 12.40
C TYR A 34 17.71 4.61 11.62
N PHE A 35 18.70 5.44 11.97
CA PHE A 35 18.92 6.76 11.36
C PHE A 35 20.37 6.98 10.89
N ASP A 36 21.31 6.15 11.36
CA ASP A 36 22.72 6.20 10.97
C ASP A 36 23.01 5.73 9.52
N HIS A 37 24.29 5.46 9.21
CA HIS A 37 24.75 4.95 7.92
C HIS A 37 24.43 3.46 7.65
N ARG A 38 24.02 2.70 8.67
CA ARG A 38 23.67 1.26 8.58
C ARG A 38 22.16 1.01 8.65
N ARG A 39 21.36 2.07 8.85
CA ARG A 39 19.90 2.04 9.02
C ARG A 39 19.13 1.06 8.13
N GLU A 40 19.50 0.89 6.87
CA GLU A 40 18.82 -0.07 5.98
C GLU A 40 18.89 -1.50 6.54
N HIS A 41 20.06 -1.93 7.02
CA HIS A 41 20.21 -3.25 7.64
C HIS A 41 19.51 -3.35 9.00
N ALA A 42 19.45 -2.26 9.76
CA ALA A 42 18.72 -2.24 11.03
C ALA A 42 17.20 -2.28 10.81
N ARG A 43 16.69 -1.55 9.82
CA ARG A 43 15.27 -1.48 9.44
C ARG A 43 14.78 -2.75 8.73
N THR A 44 15.63 -3.45 7.99
CA THR A 44 15.24 -4.58 7.13
C THR A 44 15.42 -5.95 7.80
N ASP A 45 14.39 -6.77 7.76
CA ASP A 45 14.39 -8.19 8.08
C ASP A 45 14.77 -9.02 6.84
N TRP A 46 16.08 -9.26 6.66
CA TRP A 46 16.63 -9.98 5.50
C TRP A 46 16.16 -11.44 5.44
N ASP A 47 16.00 -12.08 6.59
CA ASP A 47 15.59 -13.49 6.71
C ASP A 47 14.10 -13.65 6.34
N ASN A 48 13.26 -12.67 6.67
CA ASN A 48 11.84 -12.60 6.30
C ASN A 48 11.60 -11.90 4.95
N GLY A 49 12.48 -12.12 3.97
CA GLY A 49 12.30 -11.63 2.59
C GLY A 49 12.51 -10.13 2.38
N GLY A 50 13.06 -9.42 3.36
CA GLY A 50 13.42 -8.00 3.29
C GLY A 50 12.32 -7.04 3.78
N VAL A 51 11.27 -7.52 4.44
CA VAL A 51 10.23 -6.64 5.03
C VAL A 51 10.81 -5.74 6.14
N PRO A 52 10.17 -4.62 6.49
CA PRO A 52 10.56 -3.84 7.66
C PRO A 52 10.46 -4.65 8.95
N ARG A 53 11.43 -4.50 9.85
CA ARG A 53 11.44 -5.14 11.17
C ARG A 53 10.28 -4.63 12.03
N ARG A 54 9.78 -5.49 12.92
CA ARG A 54 8.60 -5.19 13.74
C ARG A 54 8.85 -4.00 14.68
N GLU A 55 10.04 -3.96 15.27
CA GLU A 55 10.50 -2.91 16.19
C GLU A 55 10.59 -1.54 15.52
N TRP A 56 10.89 -1.51 14.21
CA TRP A 56 10.89 -0.29 13.41
C TRP A 56 9.46 0.22 13.13
N GLU A 57 8.53 -0.67 12.81
CA GLU A 57 7.12 -0.29 12.59
C GLU A 57 6.40 0.10 13.89
N ASP A 58 6.76 -0.52 15.03
CA ASP A 58 6.29 -0.13 16.36
C ASP A 58 6.84 1.26 16.76
N LEU A 59 8.11 1.56 16.46
CA LEU A 59 8.69 2.90 16.65
C LEU A 59 7.97 3.96 15.81
N LEU A 60 7.67 3.65 14.54
CA LEU A 60 6.86 4.52 13.68
C LEU A 60 5.42 4.67 14.20
N ALA A 61 4.86 3.66 14.86
CA ALA A 61 3.53 3.76 15.49
C ALA A 61 3.55 4.65 16.75
N GLU A 62 4.57 4.53 17.60
CA GLU A 62 4.76 5.41 18.77
C GLU A 62 4.96 6.89 18.37
N MET A 63 5.75 7.14 17.31
CA MET A 63 5.88 8.50 16.74
C MET A 63 4.52 9.06 16.30
N ARG A 64 3.74 8.29 15.52
CA ARG A 64 2.40 8.69 15.08
C ARG A 64 1.48 8.95 16.27
N ARG A 65 1.53 8.11 17.30
CA ARG A 65 0.72 8.25 18.53
C ARG A 65 1.01 9.55 19.28
N ARG A 66 2.30 9.94 19.43
CA ARG A 66 2.68 11.23 20.03
C ARG A 66 2.20 12.41 19.18
N ALA A 67 2.41 12.32 17.87
CA ALA A 67 2.02 13.38 16.95
C ALA A 67 0.49 13.55 16.84
N ASP A 68 -0.29 12.49 17.03
CA ASP A 68 -1.76 12.58 17.12
C ASP A 68 -2.21 13.25 18.42
N GLN A 69 -1.59 12.90 19.55
CA GLN A 69 -1.86 13.52 20.85
C GLN A 69 -1.48 15.02 20.89
N ALA A 70 -0.47 15.44 20.15
CA ALA A 70 -0.11 16.85 19.95
C ALA A 70 -0.91 17.55 18.82
N GLY A 71 -1.85 16.84 18.16
CA GLY A 71 -2.67 17.41 17.09
C GLY A 71 -1.88 17.81 15.84
N TRP A 72 -0.69 17.24 15.62
CA TRP A 72 0.13 17.41 14.42
C TRP A 72 -0.23 16.39 13.33
N LEU A 73 -0.47 15.13 13.71
CA LEU A 73 -0.74 14.05 12.75
C LEU A 73 -1.94 14.39 11.86
N ARG A 74 -2.98 14.98 12.45
CA ARG A 74 -4.23 15.35 11.76
C ARG A 74 -4.18 16.71 11.05
N TYR A 75 -3.08 17.45 11.07
CA TYR A 75 -3.04 18.87 10.66
C TYR A 75 -3.76 19.17 9.32
N GLY A 76 -3.42 18.45 8.25
CA GLY A 76 -4.02 18.60 6.91
C GLY A 76 -5.38 17.91 6.71
N LEU A 77 -5.99 17.35 7.77
CA LEU A 77 -7.37 16.87 7.73
C LEU A 77 -8.35 17.99 8.07
N PRO A 78 -9.60 17.90 7.60
CA PRO A 78 -10.67 18.78 8.05
C PRO A 78 -10.90 18.74 9.56
N SER A 79 -11.28 19.87 10.16
CA SER A 79 -11.53 19.99 11.62
C SER A 79 -12.56 19.00 12.17
N ARG A 80 -13.53 18.56 11.35
CA ARG A 80 -14.49 17.48 11.72
C ARG A 80 -13.84 16.13 12.08
N PHE A 81 -12.55 15.95 11.81
CA PHE A 81 -11.77 14.76 12.17
C PHE A 81 -10.71 15.03 13.25
N GLY A 82 -10.75 16.21 13.88
CA GLY A 82 -9.71 16.67 14.81
C GLY A 82 -8.47 17.23 14.11
N GLY A 83 -8.56 17.55 12.81
CA GLY A 83 -7.50 18.25 12.08
C GLY A 83 -7.56 19.78 12.24
N ARG A 84 -6.68 20.49 11.52
CA ARG A 84 -6.59 21.96 11.57
C ARG A 84 -6.99 22.64 10.25
N ASP A 85 -7.71 21.92 9.37
CA ASP A 85 -8.11 22.34 8.02
C ASP A 85 -6.93 22.80 7.11
N GLY A 86 -5.72 22.29 7.38
CA GLY A 86 -4.48 22.68 6.69
C GLY A 86 -4.52 22.47 5.18
N THR A 87 -4.07 23.47 4.42
CA THR A 87 -4.19 23.51 2.96
C THR A 87 -3.09 22.70 2.25
N ASN A 88 -3.25 22.50 0.94
CA ASN A 88 -2.20 21.90 0.11
C ASN A 88 -0.92 22.73 0.05
N VAL A 89 -0.98 24.06 0.26
CA VAL A 89 0.22 24.93 0.33
C VAL A 89 0.95 24.66 1.65
N ASP A 90 0.21 24.67 2.76
CA ASP A 90 0.76 24.42 4.09
C ASP A 90 1.39 23.04 4.16
N MET A 91 0.71 22.01 3.65
CA MET A 91 1.22 20.64 3.56
C MET A 91 2.47 20.52 2.66
N ALA A 92 2.58 21.30 1.59
CA ALA A 92 3.78 21.32 0.76
C ALA A 92 4.97 21.96 1.49
N VAL A 93 4.76 23.11 2.13
CA VAL A 93 5.79 23.84 2.91
C VAL A 93 6.25 23.02 4.12
N ILE A 94 5.33 22.37 4.83
CA ILE A 94 5.64 21.43 5.93
C ILE A 94 6.48 20.26 5.41
N ARG A 95 6.13 19.66 4.27
CA ARG A 95 6.91 18.55 3.68
C ARG A 95 8.31 18.98 3.28
N GLU A 96 8.46 20.18 2.72
CA GLU A 96 9.75 20.76 2.35
C GLU A 96 10.61 21.06 3.59
N HIS A 97 10.05 21.69 4.63
CA HIS A 97 10.74 21.96 5.90
C HIS A 97 11.21 20.66 6.58
N LEU A 98 10.31 19.69 6.75
CA LEU A 98 10.64 18.40 7.37
C LEU A 98 11.67 17.59 6.55
N ALA A 99 11.75 17.77 5.23
CA ALA A 99 12.79 17.17 4.39
C ALA A 99 14.14 17.88 4.53
N HIS A 100 14.16 19.23 4.65
CA HIS A 100 15.39 19.99 4.89
C HIS A 100 16.06 19.67 6.23
N LYS A 101 15.30 19.24 7.25
CA LYS A 101 15.84 18.70 8.52
C LYS A 101 16.54 17.34 8.36
N GLY A 102 16.57 16.77 7.16
CA GLY A 102 17.21 15.49 6.86
C GLY A 102 16.40 14.28 7.30
N LEU A 103 16.99 13.09 7.16
CA LEU A 103 16.38 11.83 7.58
C LEU A 103 16.34 11.73 9.11
N GLY A 104 15.14 11.57 9.65
CA GLY A 104 14.89 11.41 11.08
C GLY A 104 13.52 10.81 11.35
N LEU A 105 13.17 10.62 12.62
CA LEU A 105 11.89 10.01 13.02
C LEU A 105 10.68 10.92 12.72
N HIS A 106 10.91 12.22 12.54
CA HIS A 106 9.89 13.20 12.18
C HIS A 106 9.30 13.00 10.78
N ASN A 107 10.08 12.48 9.82
CA ASN A 107 9.68 12.35 8.41
C ASN A 107 10.56 11.36 7.64
N ASP A 108 10.04 10.17 7.34
CA ASP A 108 10.69 9.15 6.53
C ASP A 108 10.11 9.07 5.11
N LEU A 109 10.86 9.62 4.16
CA LEU A 109 10.53 9.66 2.73
C LEU A 109 10.52 8.27 2.05
N GLN A 110 11.02 7.20 2.69
CA GLN A 110 11.01 5.85 2.11
C GLN A 110 9.63 5.17 2.18
N ASN A 111 8.84 5.49 3.19
CA ASN A 111 7.56 4.83 3.50
C ASN A 111 6.41 5.82 3.86
N GLU A 112 6.66 7.12 3.68
CA GLU A 112 5.71 8.23 3.92
C GLU A 112 5.25 8.40 5.37
N SER A 113 5.92 7.76 6.35
CA SER A 113 5.63 7.98 7.77
C SER A 113 6.19 9.33 8.25
N SER A 114 5.37 10.12 8.93
CA SER A 114 5.76 11.43 9.46
C SER A 114 4.84 11.86 10.61
N ILE A 115 5.29 12.83 11.40
CA ILE A 115 4.50 13.50 12.45
C ILE A 115 3.30 14.28 11.92
N VAL A 116 3.25 14.59 10.62
CA VAL A 116 2.07 15.10 9.94
C VAL A 116 1.62 14.06 8.93
N GLY A 117 0.33 13.69 8.92
CA GLY A 117 -0.21 12.65 8.04
C GLY A 117 -0.73 13.21 6.71
N ASN A 118 -0.40 12.55 5.59
CA ASN A 118 -0.99 12.87 4.28
C ASN A 118 -2.44 12.36 4.15
N PHE A 119 -2.77 11.24 4.81
CA PHE A 119 -4.08 10.61 4.90
C PHE A 119 -4.97 10.58 3.62
N PRO A 120 -4.44 10.27 2.41
CA PRO A 120 -5.28 10.22 1.20
C PRO A 120 -6.41 9.18 1.31
N GLN A 121 -6.21 8.09 2.06
CA GLN A 121 -7.24 7.08 2.33
C GLN A 121 -8.44 7.64 3.12
N VAL A 122 -8.19 8.55 4.08
CA VAL A 122 -9.25 9.21 4.85
C VAL A 122 -10.04 10.15 3.95
N ILE A 123 -9.36 10.95 3.13
CA ILE A 123 -10.01 11.87 2.18
C ILE A 123 -10.81 11.11 1.11
N MET A 124 -10.36 9.93 0.68
CA MET A 124 -11.15 9.05 -0.20
C MET A 124 -12.37 8.45 0.52
N MET A 125 -12.22 8.03 1.78
CA MET A 125 -13.32 7.47 2.58
C MET A 125 -14.42 8.53 2.85
N ASP A 126 -14.03 9.75 3.25
CA ASP A 126 -14.91 10.90 3.46
C ASP A 126 -15.71 11.28 2.20
N ARG A 127 -15.05 11.31 1.03
CA ARG A 127 -15.66 11.73 -0.24
C ARG A 127 -16.50 10.67 -0.93
N PHE A 128 -16.13 9.39 -0.82
CA PHE A 128 -16.71 8.32 -1.65
C PHE A 128 -17.25 7.12 -0.87
N GLY A 129 -16.94 6.98 0.42
CA GLY A 129 -17.47 5.91 1.25
C GLY A 129 -18.96 6.09 1.56
N THR A 130 -19.64 4.99 1.90
CA THR A 130 -20.99 5.07 2.49
C THR A 130 -20.90 5.54 3.95
N GLU A 131 -21.98 6.08 4.52
CA GLU A 131 -21.99 6.57 5.91
C GLU A 131 -21.62 5.49 6.94
N ALA A 132 -22.02 4.23 6.70
CA ALA A 132 -21.59 3.09 7.52
C ALA A 132 -20.07 2.90 7.49
N GLN A 133 -19.44 3.09 6.33
CA GLN A 133 -17.99 2.95 6.17
C GLN A 133 -17.24 4.18 6.71
N LYS A 134 -17.73 5.40 6.54
CA LYS A 134 -17.15 6.58 7.21
C LYS A 134 -17.11 6.39 8.72
N LYS A 135 -18.20 5.88 9.31
CA LYS A 135 -18.30 5.59 10.74
C LYS A 135 -17.36 4.46 11.20
N GLU A 136 -17.19 3.41 10.39
CA GLU A 136 -16.32 2.27 10.74
C GLU A 136 -14.83 2.54 10.49
N TRP A 137 -14.48 3.33 9.46
CA TRP A 137 -13.11 3.38 8.94
C TRP A 137 -12.37 4.71 9.15
N THR A 138 -13.06 5.85 9.20
CA THR A 138 -12.35 7.14 9.17
C THR A 138 -11.40 7.31 10.36
N GLU A 139 -11.89 7.12 11.59
CA GLU A 139 -11.02 7.22 12.78
C GLU A 139 -9.99 6.09 12.83
N ALA A 140 -10.37 4.86 12.46
CA ALA A 140 -9.48 3.70 12.44
C ALA A 140 -8.32 3.84 11.43
N LEU A 141 -8.52 4.58 10.33
CA LEU A 141 -7.48 4.95 9.36
C LEU A 141 -6.57 6.08 9.84
N ILE A 142 -7.04 6.94 10.76
CA ILE A 142 -6.24 8.02 11.37
C ILE A 142 -5.35 7.46 12.48
N THR A 143 -5.93 6.68 13.39
CA THR A 143 -5.22 6.05 14.52
C THR A 143 -4.33 4.88 14.10
N GLY A 144 -4.60 4.27 12.94
CA GLY A 144 -3.87 3.13 12.42
C GLY A 144 -4.36 1.76 12.89
N GLU A 145 -5.47 1.69 13.65
CA GLU A 145 -6.18 0.42 13.96
C GLU A 145 -6.50 -0.35 12.67
N ARG A 146 -6.82 0.37 11.60
CA ARG A 146 -6.96 -0.16 10.25
C ARG A 146 -6.08 0.61 9.28
N SER A 147 -5.66 -0.05 8.22
CA SER A 147 -4.80 0.57 7.21
C SER A 147 -5.07 -0.04 5.84
N MET A 148 -5.12 0.83 4.83
CA MET A 148 -5.25 0.45 3.42
C MET A 148 -3.95 0.78 2.68
N ALA A 149 -3.30 -0.25 2.12
CA ALA A 149 -2.30 -0.06 1.08
C ALA A 149 -2.94 0.48 -0.22
N PHE A 150 -2.13 0.89 -1.20
CA PHE A 150 -2.62 1.53 -2.44
C PHE A 150 -2.23 0.73 -3.70
N GLY A 151 -2.97 -0.35 -3.96
CA GLY A 151 -2.83 -1.21 -5.14
C GLY A 151 -3.35 -0.61 -6.45
N LEU A 152 -2.72 0.47 -6.92
CA LEU A 152 -2.90 1.00 -8.28
C LEU A 152 -1.91 0.38 -9.27
N THR A 153 -0.62 0.61 -9.03
CA THR A 153 0.52 0.24 -9.90
C THR A 153 0.64 -1.27 -10.13
N GLU A 154 1.08 -1.65 -11.33
CA GLU A 154 1.17 -3.04 -11.80
C GLU A 154 2.59 -3.37 -12.33
N PRO A 155 2.93 -4.64 -12.61
CA PRO A 155 4.23 -5.00 -13.19
C PRO A 155 4.54 -4.33 -14.52
N SER A 156 3.52 -4.10 -15.36
CA SER A 156 3.61 -3.49 -16.70
C SER A 156 3.21 -2.00 -16.74
N HIS A 157 2.48 -1.52 -15.73
CA HIS A 157 1.81 -0.21 -15.75
C HIS A 157 2.08 0.60 -14.47
N GLY A 158 2.87 1.67 -14.60
CA GLY A 158 3.19 2.62 -13.53
C GLY A 158 2.80 4.04 -13.91
N SER A 159 3.62 4.69 -14.74
CA SER A 159 3.39 6.08 -15.18
C SER A 159 2.07 6.28 -15.92
N ASP A 160 1.65 5.30 -16.73
CA ASP A 160 0.31 5.24 -17.29
C ASP A 160 -0.49 4.11 -16.63
N ALA A 161 -1.14 4.46 -15.52
CA ALA A 161 -2.06 3.56 -14.82
C ALA A 161 -3.41 3.37 -15.55
N THR A 162 -3.72 4.16 -16.59
CA THR A 162 -4.98 4.01 -17.34
C THR A 162 -5.00 2.76 -18.22
N TRP A 163 -3.83 2.14 -18.46
CA TRP A 163 -3.69 0.86 -19.18
C TRP A 163 -3.80 -0.39 -18.30
N LEU A 164 -4.06 -0.26 -17.00
CA LEU A 164 -4.06 -1.38 -16.05
C LEU A 164 -4.81 -2.64 -16.56
N GLU A 165 -4.17 -3.79 -16.36
CA GLU A 165 -4.58 -5.14 -16.76
C GLU A 165 -5.52 -5.78 -15.73
N THR A 166 -5.44 -5.39 -14.45
CA THR A 166 -6.30 -5.96 -13.39
C THR A 166 -7.77 -5.71 -13.72
N ARG A 167 -8.56 -6.77 -13.91
CA ARG A 167 -10.01 -6.71 -14.22
C ARG A 167 -10.83 -7.16 -13.03
N ALA A 168 -12.02 -6.59 -12.88
CA ALA A 168 -13.02 -6.98 -11.89
C ALA A 168 -14.35 -7.27 -12.59
N GLU A 169 -14.79 -8.53 -12.53
CA GLU A 169 -15.98 -9.03 -13.22
C GLU A 169 -17.07 -9.40 -12.20
N ARG A 170 -18.34 -9.19 -12.56
CA ARG A 170 -19.47 -9.35 -11.62
C ARG A 170 -20.04 -10.77 -11.65
N ASP A 171 -19.62 -11.60 -10.69
CA ASP A 171 -20.14 -12.94 -10.44
C ASP A 171 -21.40 -12.87 -9.55
N GLY A 172 -22.56 -12.68 -10.20
CA GLY A 172 -23.88 -12.63 -9.57
C GLY A 172 -23.99 -11.50 -8.54
N ASN A 173 -23.96 -11.87 -7.25
CA ASN A 173 -23.92 -10.93 -6.14
C ASN A 173 -22.50 -10.56 -5.71
N SER A 174 -21.46 -10.79 -6.51
CA SER A 174 -20.06 -10.56 -6.12
C SER A 174 -19.18 -10.02 -7.24
N TRP A 175 -17.95 -9.65 -6.88
CA TRP A 175 -16.90 -9.27 -7.82
C TRP A 175 -15.72 -10.22 -7.71
N VAL A 176 -15.21 -10.68 -8.86
CA VAL A 176 -14.00 -11.51 -9.00
C VAL A 176 -12.92 -10.62 -9.62
N ILE A 177 -11.87 -10.31 -8.85
CA ILE A 177 -10.78 -9.43 -9.27
C ILE A 177 -9.55 -10.25 -9.66
N ASN A 178 -9.14 -10.22 -10.94
CA ASN A 178 -7.97 -10.93 -11.46
C ASN A 178 -6.92 -9.93 -11.96
N GLY A 179 -5.67 -10.05 -11.50
CA GLY A 179 -4.57 -9.19 -11.93
C GLY A 179 -3.36 -9.27 -10.99
N ALA A 180 -2.47 -8.27 -11.08
CA ALA A 180 -1.24 -8.19 -10.28
C ALA A 180 -0.90 -6.73 -9.94
N LYS A 181 -0.67 -6.44 -8.65
CA LYS A 181 -0.24 -5.12 -8.17
C LYS A 181 1.22 -5.13 -7.71
N ARG A 182 1.87 -3.96 -7.73
CA ARG A 182 3.31 -3.82 -7.48
C ARG A 182 3.62 -2.50 -6.77
N PHE A 183 4.54 -2.54 -5.80
CA PHE A 183 5.02 -1.41 -5.01
C PHE A 183 3.99 -0.78 -4.07
N ASN A 184 3.03 -1.59 -3.59
CA ASN A 184 2.00 -1.18 -2.64
C ASN A 184 2.66 -0.90 -1.27
N THR A 185 2.98 0.37 -0.98
CA THR A 185 3.61 0.81 0.28
C THR A 185 2.80 0.33 1.48
N GLY A 186 3.47 -0.24 2.49
CA GLY A 186 2.85 -0.71 3.73
C GLY A 186 2.04 -2.02 3.65
N VAL A 187 1.87 -2.66 2.47
CA VAL A 187 0.98 -3.83 2.32
C VAL A 187 1.37 -5.05 3.15
N HIS A 188 2.62 -5.14 3.61
CA HIS A 188 3.10 -6.18 4.51
C HIS A 188 2.49 -6.11 5.93
N ARG A 189 1.95 -4.95 6.33
CA ARG A 189 1.26 -4.72 7.62
C ARG A 189 -0.14 -4.13 7.49
N ALA A 190 -0.61 -3.90 6.25
CA ALA A 190 -1.91 -3.29 6.03
C ALA A 190 -3.04 -4.26 6.42
N THR A 191 -4.11 -3.77 7.04
CA THR A 191 -5.26 -4.66 7.32
C THR A 191 -6.04 -4.96 6.04
N HIS A 192 -5.97 -4.06 5.06
CA HIS A 192 -6.61 -4.14 3.74
C HIS A 192 -5.70 -3.53 2.65
N ASP A 193 -5.98 -3.80 1.38
CA ASP A 193 -5.40 -3.07 0.24
C ASP A 193 -6.49 -2.20 -0.43
N LEU A 194 -6.14 -1.30 -1.34
CA LEU A 194 -7.07 -0.52 -2.17
C LEU A 194 -6.79 -0.82 -3.65
N VAL A 195 -7.56 -1.76 -4.19
CA VAL A 195 -7.26 -2.40 -5.47
C VAL A 195 -8.05 -1.72 -6.60
N PHE A 196 -7.31 -1.05 -7.48
CA PHE A 196 -7.88 -0.43 -8.68
C PHE A 196 -7.97 -1.46 -9.80
N ALA A 197 -9.18 -1.74 -10.27
CA ALA A 197 -9.45 -2.75 -11.29
C ALA A 197 -10.43 -2.23 -12.34
N ARG A 198 -10.29 -2.68 -13.59
CA ARG A 198 -11.18 -2.33 -14.69
C ARG A 198 -12.46 -3.16 -14.63
N THR A 199 -13.60 -2.48 -14.52
CA THR A 199 -14.96 -3.06 -14.54
C THR A 199 -15.67 -2.83 -15.88
N SER A 200 -15.20 -1.86 -16.67
CA SER A 200 -15.79 -1.46 -17.95
C SER A 200 -14.78 -0.65 -18.78
N GLY A 201 -15.10 -0.43 -20.06
CA GLY A 201 -14.23 0.33 -20.99
C GLY A 201 -12.95 -0.40 -21.37
N GLU A 202 -12.13 0.27 -22.18
CA GLU A 202 -10.90 -0.29 -22.76
C GLU A 202 -9.61 0.22 -22.08
N PRO A 203 -8.47 -0.46 -22.24
CA PRO A 203 -7.16 0.05 -21.84
C PRO A 203 -6.90 1.47 -22.40
N GLY A 204 -6.22 2.31 -21.63
CA GLY A 204 -6.05 3.73 -21.93
C GLY A 204 -7.24 4.62 -21.53
N GLN A 205 -8.40 4.04 -21.20
CA GLN A 205 -9.54 4.81 -20.68
C GLN A 205 -9.43 4.94 -19.15
N ALA A 206 -9.46 6.18 -18.67
CA ALA A 206 -9.51 6.51 -17.24
C ALA A 206 -10.91 6.25 -16.62
N ARG A 207 -11.98 6.27 -17.42
CA ARG A 207 -13.31 5.83 -17.01
C ARG A 207 -13.40 4.31 -17.11
N GLY A 208 -14.15 3.69 -16.20
CA GLY A 208 -14.32 2.23 -16.14
C GLY A 208 -13.29 1.49 -15.27
N ILE A 209 -12.35 2.23 -14.67
CA ILE A 209 -11.57 1.77 -13.51
C ILE A 209 -12.41 2.00 -12.24
N THR A 210 -12.31 1.09 -11.27
CA THR A 210 -13.06 1.12 -10.01
C THR A 210 -12.14 0.70 -8.87
N ALA A 211 -12.24 1.39 -7.72
CA ALA A 211 -11.54 1.01 -6.50
C ALA A 211 -12.44 0.16 -5.59
N PHE A 212 -11.92 -0.99 -5.23
CA PHE A 212 -12.40 -2.06 -4.30
C PHE A 212 -11.50 -2.19 -2.90
N SER A 213 -11.91 -2.97 -0.73
CA SER A 213 -11.37 -3.16 0.67
C SER A 213 -11.45 -4.66 0.94
N SER A 214 -10.50 -5.31 0.31
CA SER A 214 -10.14 -6.70 0.48
C SER A 214 -8.99 -6.74 1.48
N PRO A 215 -8.95 -7.74 2.37
CA PRO A 215 -7.72 -8.11 3.03
C PRO A 215 -6.57 -8.24 2.00
N PRO A 216 -5.31 -7.97 2.35
CA PRO A 216 -4.23 -8.03 1.38
C PRO A 216 -4.08 -9.43 0.79
N ILE A 217 -3.75 -9.53 -0.49
CA ILE A 217 -3.31 -10.81 -1.08
C ILE A 217 -1.87 -11.04 -0.60
N LEU A 218 -1.72 -11.59 0.60
CA LEU A 218 -0.45 -12.13 1.05
C LEU A 218 -0.24 -13.50 0.38
N PRO A 219 0.68 -13.63 -0.61
CA PRO A 219 1.01 -14.92 -1.20
C PRO A 219 1.60 -15.88 -0.17
N ALA A 220 1.51 -17.18 -0.44
CA ALA A 220 2.18 -18.25 0.32
C ALA A 220 3.72 -18.28 0.08
N SER A 221 4.34 -17.13 -0.08
CA SER A 221 5.78 -16.88 -0.26
C SER A 221 6.02 -15.43 0.14
N PRO A 222 7.07 -15.10 0.90
CA PRO A 222 7.20 -13.76 1.50
C PRO A 222 7.17 -12.63 0.46
N CYS A 223 6.46 -11.55 0.78
CA CYS A 223 6.49 -10.33 -0.01
C CYS A 223 7.88 -9.70 0.09
N ARG A 224 8.50 -9.39 -1.05
CA ARG A 224 9.84 -8.80 -1.09
C ARG A 224 9.73 -7.28 -1.05
N THR A 225 10.35 -6.65 -0.07
CA THR A 225 10.39 -5.20 0.05
C THR A 225 11.73 -4.67 -0.43
N THR A 226 11.74 -3.50 -1.06
CA THR A 226 12.97 -2.86 -1.57
C THR A 226 12.80 -1.35 -1.49
N GLY A 227 13.60 -0.68 -0.66
CA GLY A 227 13.50 0.77 -0.42
C GLY A 227 12.09 1.19 0.03
N GLY A 228 11.60 0.61 1.13
CA GLY A 228 10.27 0.86 1.72
C GLY A 228 9.06 0.31 0.95
N ARG A 229 9.20 0.03 -0.37
CA ARG A 229 8.11 -0.45 -1.23
C ARG A 229 8.05 -1.97 -1.28
N SER A 230 6.91 -2.52 -0.86
CA SER A 230 6.66 -3.96 -0.78
C SER A 230 6.10 -4.51 -2.09
N THR A 231 6.58 -5.69 -2.50
CA THR A 231 6.14 -6.43 -3.69
C THR A 231 5.78 -7.87 -3.33
N CYS A 232 4.49 -8.13 -3.23
CA CYS A 232 3.96 -9.47 -3.07
C CYS A 232 3.91 -10.17 -4.44
N ARG A 233 4.39 -11.41 -4.57
CA ARG A 233 4.23 -12.18 -5.82
C ARG A 233 2.74 -12.40 -6.10
N PRO A 234 2.26 -12.21 -7.35
CA PRO A 234 0.85 -12.37 -7.66
C PRO A 234 0.40 -13.81 -7.41
N THR A 235 -0.63 -13.96 -6.60
CA THR A 235 -1.46 -15.16 -6.53
C THR A 235 -2.78 -14.82 -7.20
N THR A 236 -3.26 -15.67 -8.11
CA THR A 236 -4.58 -15.50 -8.75
C THR A 236 -5.67 -15.61 -7.67
N ALA A 237 -6.14 -14.47 -7.17
CA ALA A 237 -7.10 -14.40 -6.08
C ALA A 237 -8.53 -14.41 -6.62
N ARG A 238 -9.16 -15.59 -6.67
CA ARG A 238 -10.61 -15.67 -6.89
C ARG A 238 -11.34 -15.08 -5.68
N TRP A 239 -11.72 -13.81 -5.79
CA TRP A 239 -12.55 -13.13 -4.81
C TRP A 239 -14.03 -13.52 -4.96
N HIS A 240 -14.71 -13.73 -3.83
CA HIS A 240 -16.18 -13.85 -3.78
C HIS A 240 -16.74 -12.79 -2.82
N LEU A 241 -16.64 -11.52 -3.23
CA LEU A 241 -17.12 -10.31 -2.55
C LEU A 241 -18.65 -10.21 -2.60
N ARG A 242 -19.39 -11.13 -1.95
CA ARG A 242 -20.87 -11.17 -1.93
C ARG A 242 -21.47 -9.80 -1.54
N THR A 243 -22.67 -9.45 -2.00
CA THR A 243 -23.46 -8.29 -1.54
C THR A 243 -24.31 -8.62 -0.31
N SER A 244 -24.67 -7.60 0.47
CA SER A 244 -25.83 -7.57 1.35
C SER A 244 -26.38 -6.15 1.39
N GLU A 245 -27.71 -6.04 1.33
CA GLU A 245 -28.55 -5.21 2.21
C GLU A 245 -28.24 -3.71 2.35
N TYR A 246 -27.37 -3.17 1.49
CA TYR A 246 -27.15 -1.75 1.25
C TYR A 246 -27.37 -1.50 -0.24
N PRO A 247 -28.49 -0.87 -0.63
CA PRO A 247 -28.87 -0.74 -2.04
C PRO A 247 -27.95 0.23 -2.77
N VAL A 248 -27.42 -0.21 -3.92
CA VAL A 248 -26.67 0.65 -4.85
C VAL A 248 -27.62 1.12 -5.94
N THR A 249 -27.94 2.42 -5.96
CA THR A 249 -28.72 3.05 -7.03
C THR A 249 -27.87 3.17 -8.30
N PRO A 250 -28.28 2.57 -9.44
CA PRO A 250 -27.49 2.57 -10.66
C PRO A 250 -27.73 3.84 -11.49
N SER A 251 -27.19 4.99 -11.08
CA SER A 251 -27.20 6.21 -11.91
C SER A 251 -25.96 7.09 -11.75
N SER A 252 -25.47 7.58 -12.90
CA SER A 252 -24.28 8.43 -13.09
C SER A 252 -22.91 7.78 -12.79
N ALA A 253 -21.91 8.11 -13.61
CA ALA A 253 -20.55 7.58 -13.50
C ALA A 253 -19.71 8.34 -12.43
N ARG A 254 -20.15 8.29 -11.17
CA ARG A 254 -19.46 8.90 -10.01
C ARG A 254 -19.18 7.94 -8.86
N SER A 255 -19.74 6.73 -8.90
CA SER A 255 -19.57 5.74 -7.82
C SER A 255 -18.20 5.07 -7.89
N ILE A 256 -17.35 5.33 -6.90
CA ILE A 256 -16.43 4.27 -6.46
C ILE A 256 -17.31 3.17 -5.89
N VAL A 257 -17.13 1.92 -6.32
CA VAL A 257 -17.86 0.78 -5.74
C VAL A 257 -17.16 0.40 -4.44
N VAL A 258 -17.43 1.20 -3.40
CA VAL A 258 -16.91 1.01 -2.04
C VAL A 258 -17.58 -0.21 -1.39
N TRP A 259 -17.19 -1.38 -1.89
CA TRP A 259 -16.82 -2.59 -1.15
C TRP A 259 -17.85 -3.34 -0.28
N ARG A 260 -17.70 -4.68 -0.26
CA ARG A 260 -18.19 -5.55 0.82
C ARG A 260 -17.23 -6.72 1.07
N TRP A 261 -17.11 -7.11 2.34
CA TRP A 261 -16.41 -8.29 2.86
C TRP A 261 -16.59 -9.57 2.00
N ALA A 262 -15.47 -10.19 1.62
CA ALA A 262 -15.43 -11.56 1.11
C ALA A 262 -15.16 -12.57 2.24
N ARG A 263 -15.68 -13.79 2.09
CA ARG A 263 -15.05 -14.96 2.73
C ARG A 263 -14.00 -15.53 1.77
N LEU A 264 -12.86 -15.96 2.31
CA LEU A 264 -11.78 -16.59 1.56
C LEU A 264 -12.24 -17.96 0.99
N SER A 265 -11.96 -18.19 -0.29
CA SER A 265 -11.99 -19.53 -0.90
C SER A 265 -10.95 -19.58 -2.03
N CYS A 266 -9.70 -19.81 -1.66
CA CYS A 266 -8.57 -19.80 -2.60
C CYS A 266 -8.56 -21.07 -3.47
N THR A 267 -9.13 -21.00 -4.67
CA THR A 267 -9.00 -22.05 -5.68
C THR A 267 -7.72 -21.84 -6.50
N ARG A 268 -6.70 -22.68 -6.25
CA ARG A 268 -5.46 -22.70 -7.05
C ARG A 268 -5.75 -23.15 -8.49
N THR A 269 -5.98 -22.21 -9.40
CA THR A 269 -5.82 -22.43 -10.84
C THR A 269 -4.33 -22.39 -11.17
N GLY A 270 -3.71 -23.57 -11.31
CA GLY A 270 -2.30 -23.68 -11.68
C GLY A 270 -2.03 -23.07 -13.05
N PHE A 271 -0.94 -22.30 -13.16
CA PHE A 271 -0.51 -21.77 -14.45
C PHE A 271 -0.11 -22.93 -15.37
N ALA A 272 -0.87 -23.16 -16.44
CA ALA A 272 -0.46 -24.07 -17.49
C ALA A 272 0.86 -23.55 -18.09
N ARG A 273 1.92 -24.36 -18.07
CA ARG A 273 3.17 -24.00 -18.73
C ARG A 273 2.89 -23.81 -20.22
N ARG A 274 3.20 -22.64 -20.77
CA ARG A 274 3.38 -22.51 -22.23
C ARG A 274 4.36 -23.59 -22.68
N PRO A 275 4.08 -24.37 -23.74
CA PRO A 275 5.07 -25.28 -24.30
C PRO A 275 6.27 -24.48 -24.78
N ALA A 276 7.47 -25.04 -24.60
CA ALA A 276 8.71 -24.35 -24.86
C ALA A 276 9.15 -24.48 -26.33
N ALA A 277 9.75 -23.40 -26.84
CA ALA A 277 10.63 -23.31 -28.01
C ALA A 277 10.10 -23.81 -29.38
N TRP A 278 10.09 -22.87 -30.34
CA TRP A 278 10.36 -23.19 -31.74
C TRP A 278 11.83 -23.63 -31.85
N ALA A 279 12.12 -24.74 -32.53
CA ALA A 279 13.47 -25.30 -32.65
C ALA A 279 13.88 -25.39 -34.14
N PRO A 280 15.10 -24.95 -34.50
CA PRO A 280 15.64 -25.18 -35.85
C PRO A 280 16.02 -26.66 -36.04
N PRO A 281 15.99 -27.18 -37.29
CA PRO A 281 16.29 -28.58 -37.56
C PRO A 281 17.77 -28.92 -37.32
N SER A 282 18.03 -30.16 -36.90
CA SER A 282 19.36 -30.67 -36.60
C SER A 282 20.08 -31.25 -37.81
N THR A 283 21.41 -31.12 -37.81
CA THR A 283 22.34 -32.01 -38.50
C THR A 283 23.20 -32.72 -37.45
N ALA A 284 23.71 -33.93 -37.75
CA ALA A 284 24.18 -34.87 -36.74
C ALA A 284 25.64 -35.30 -36.90
N SER A 285 26.32 -35.53 -35.77
CA SER A 285 27.56 -36.33 -35.70
C SER A 285 27.85 -36.89 -34.28
N THR A 286 27.66 -38.20 -34.14
CA THR A 286 28.50 -39.17 -33.39
C THR A 286 29.29 -38.76 -32.12
N GLY A 287 28.96 -39.37 -30.96
CA GLY A 287 29.84 -39.44 -29.77
C GLY A 287 29.15 -40.11 -28.54
N PRO A 288 29.71 -41.15 -27.89
CA PRO A 288 29.02 -41.91 -26.83
C PRO A 288 29.52 -41.71 -25.39
N SER A 289 28.74 -42.25 -24.43
CA SER A 289 28.99 -42.36 -22.96
C SER A 289 28.77 -41.06 -22.14
N THR A 290 28.34 -41.07 -20.87
CA THR A 290 28.15 -42.15 -19.86
C THR A 290 26.78 -42.13 -19.14
N THR A 291 26.53 -43.16 -18.32
CA THR A 291 25.32 -43.55 -17.56
C THR A 291 24.83 -42.52 -16.50
N PRO A 292 23.51 -42.45 -16.18
CA PRO A 292 22.94 -41.43 -15.29
C PRO A 292 22.79 -41.85 -13.81
N THR A 293 22.54 -40.87 -12.94
CA THR A 293 22.09 -41.05 -11.53
C THR A 293 20.78 -40.31 -11.24
N ASN A 294 19.77 -41.05 -10.81
CA ASN A 294 18.53 -40.49 -10.27
C ASN A 294 18.74 -40.05 -8.80
N VAL A 295 18.25 -38.86 -8.44
CA VAL A 295 17.86 -38.53 -7.06
C VAL A 295 16.49 -37.86 -7.11
N GLY A 296 15.44 -38.62 -6.84
CA GLY A 296 14.08 -38.11 -6.70
C GLY A 296 13.79 -37.67 -5.27
N TYR A 297 13.03 -36.59 -5.10
CA TYR A 297 12.47 -36.19 -3.81
C TYR A 297 10.93 -36.29 -3.87
N SER A 298 10.36 -37.05 -2.94
CA SER A 298 8.91 -37.28 -2.83
C SER A 298 8.21 -36.11 -2.13
N VAL A 299 7.05 -35.70 -2.63
CA VAL A 299 6.20 -34.66 -2.02
C VAL A 299 5.11 -35.31 -1.16
N SER A 300 5.39 -35.46 0.13
CA SER A 300 4.36 -35.80 1.13
C SER A 300 3.34 -34.65 1.23
N HIS A 301 2.06 -34.98 1.02
CA HIS A 301 0.95 -34.05 1.19
C HIS A 301 0.39 -34.18 2.61
N CYS A 302 0.18 -33.05 3.29
CA CYS A 302 -0.71 -32.99 4.45
C CYS A 302 -2.16 -32.80 4.02
N ARG A 303 -3.09 -33.20 4.89
CA ARG A 303 -4.54 -33.00 4.74
C ARG A 303 -4.95 -31.61 5.22
#